data_AF-A0A6L8E4V8-F1
#
_entry.id   AF-A0A6L8E4V8-F1
#
_cell.length_a   1.000
_cell.length_b   1.000
_cell.length_c   1.000
_cell.angle_alpha   90.00
_cell.angle_beta   90.00
_cell.angle_gamma   90.00
#
_symmetry.space_group_name_H-M   'P 1'
#
loop_
_entity.id
_entity.type
_entity.pdbx_description
1 polymer ?
#
loop_
_entity_poly.entity_id
_entity_poly.type
_entity_poly.pdbx_seq_one_letter_code
_entity_poly.pdbx_strand_id
1 'polypeptide(L)'
;MSVFDTEAIRAAHPIARAVEGAGVELRSSGRHLVGLCPFHDDRRPSLLVYPSSKSWYCFSCDTGGDVIDFVGRMNGTGFRETAARLAASAGVDPVPRTAARPPHRPPAPALDEAAAGVIEEACSLYAEQRGRSRKARSYLKRRGIDEDTASRLRVGFASGGLARRLRSRGLDPAAARRVGLLQGDRETLSRRIVIPDLDASGRATWLTARSLAGREPRYLNLSLPSPLLGLVRVRAAGARALLLTEGPFDWLTACSWQLHAAASLGTHVSREALSALRSFRRVYLALDADDPGRRASARLRSELGARAVVVGLPQGAHDLSELGARPDGRRAFLASLQQARAGEQEPWTRARDTVRRGRAA
;
A
#
# COMPACT_ATOMS: atom_id res chain seq x y z
N MET A 1 -6.08 24.42 1.61
CA MET A 1 -5.11 23.96 0.60
C MET A 1 -5.88 23.29 -0.52
N SER A 2 -5.83 23.89 -1.71
CA SER A 2 -6.42 23.39 -2.96
C SER A 2 -5.79 22.06 -3.38
N VAL A 3 -6.55 21.25 -4.12
CA VAL A 3 -6.10 20.01 -4.76
C VAL A 3 -5.96 20.30 -6.26
N PHE A 4 -4.89 19.82 -6.89
CA PHE A 4 -4.70 19.96 -8.33
C PHE A 4 -5.45 18.87 -9.08
N ASP A 5 -6.17 19.22 -10.13
CA ASP A 5 -6.73 18.25 -11.07
C ASP A 5 -5.60 17.67 -11.93
N THR A 6 -4.96 16.61 -11.43
CA THR A 6 -3.83 15.97 -12.12
C THR A 6 -4.22 15.37 -13.47
N GLU A 7 -5.50 15.02 -13.68
CA GLU A 7 -5.95 14.47 -14.94
C GLU A 7 -6.09 15.56 -16.00
N ALA A 8 -6.70 16.70 -15.63
CA ALA A 8 -6.74 17.88 -16.48
C ALA A 8 -5.33 18.38 -16.82
N ILE A 9 -4.42 18.41 -15.82
CA ILE A 9 -3.01 18.76 -16.04
C ILE A 9 -2.34 17.80 -17.03
N ARG A 10 -2.50 16.48 -16.86
CA ARG A 10 -1.94 15.48 -17.80
C ARG A 10 -2.57 15.54 -19.19
N ALA A 11 -3.82 15.99 -19.31
CA ALA A 11 -4.49 16.16 -20.59
C ALA A 11 -3.99 17.42 -21.32
N ALA A 12 -3.82 18.53 -20.58
CA ALA A 12 -3.32 19.79 -21.11
C ALA A 12 -1.82 19.75 -21.44
N HIS A 13 -1.05 18.90 -20.74
CA HIS A 13 0.39 18.72 -20.94
C HIS A 13 0.69 17.27 -21.35
N PRO A 14 0.57 16.92 -22.64
CA PRO A 14 0.95 15.60 -23.13
C PRO A 14 2.42 15.31 -22.83
N ILE A 15 2.69 14.16 -22.21
CA ILE A 15 4.05 13.78 -21.79
C ILE A 15 5.08 13.82 -22.93
N ALA A 16 4.70 13.44 -24.15
CA ALA A 16 5.59 13.50 -25.31
C ALA A 16 6.06 14.93 -25.61
N ARG A 17 5.15 15.91 -25.51
CA ARG A 17 5.48 17.32 -25.73
C ARG A 17 6.38 17.88 -24.63
N ALA A 18 6.16 17.49 -23.38
CA ALA A 18 7.03 17.89 -22.28
C ALA A 18 8.46 17.33 -22.45
N VAL A 19 8.59 16.10 -22.94
CA VAL A 19 9.88 15.45 -23.20
C VAL A 19 10.60 16.12 -24.38
N GLU A 20 9.90 16.39 -25.49
CA GLU A 20 10.44 17.14 -26.62
C GLU A 20 10.85 18.56 -26.22
N GLY A 21 10.05 19.23 -25.39
CA GLY A 21 10.34 20.57 -24.86
C GLY A 21 11.58 20.61 -23.94
N ALA A 22 11.99 19.48 -23.39
CA ALA A 22 13.25 19.33 -22.65
C ALA A 22 14.47 19.08 -23.57
N GLY A 23 14.30 19.17 -24.90
CA GLY A 23 15.36 18.95 -25.88
C GLY A 23 15.64 17.49 -26.21
N VAL A 24 14.75 16.57 -25.81
CA VAL A 24 14.90 15.14 -26.12
C VAL A 24 14.25 14.84 -27.46
N GLU A 25 15.05 14.40 -28.43
CA GLU A 25 14.53 13.86 -29.68
C GLU A 25 13.82 12.52 -29.44
N LEU A 26 12.54 12.46 -29.80
CA LEU A 26 11.73 11.25 -29.73
C LEU A 26 11.56 10.63 -31.10
N ARG A 27 11.75 9.31 -31.17
CA ARG A 27 11.52 8.49 -32.37
C ARG A 27 10.41 7.48 -32.10
N SER A 28 9.61 7.18 -33.12
CA SER A 28 8.55 6.18 -32.99
C SER A 28 9.14 4.77 -32.90
N SER A 29 8.64 3.98 -31.94
CA SER A 29 8.99 2.57 -31.74
C SER A 29 7.70 1.79 -31.44
N GLY A 30 6.98 1.43 -32.52
CA GLY A 30 5.71 0.72 -32.42
C GLY A 30 4.63 1.55 -31.70
N ARG A 31 4.30 1.16 -30.46
CA ARG A 31 3.23 1.79 -29.65
C ARG A 31 3.73 2.85 -28.65
N HIS A 32 5.03 3.10 -28.63
CA HIS A 32 5.66 4.07 -27.73
C HIS A 32 6.68 4.91 -28.51
N LEU A 33 7.11 6.01 -27.92
CA LEU A 33 8.21 6.82 -28.42
C LEU A 33 9.47 6.50 -27.60
N VAL A 34 10.64 6.64 -28.22
CA VAL A 34 11.92 6.35 -27.59
C VAL A 34 12.89 7.52 -27.77
N GLY A 35 13.69 7.83 -26.75
CA GLY A 35 14.69 8.90 -26.77
C GLY A 35 15.81 8.69 -25.75
N LEU A 36 16.78 9.59 -25.72
CA LEU A 36 17.81 9.61 -24.67
C LEU A 36 17.22 10.19 -23.39
N CYS A 37 17.52 9.56 -22.25
CA CYS A 37 17.03 10.01 -20.97
C CYS A 37 17.79 11.26 -20.50
N PRO A 38 17.11 12.37 -20.18
CA PRO A 38 17.78 13.60 -19.74
C PRO A 38 18.27 13.56 -18.28
N PHE A 39 17.97 12.49 -17.55
CA PHE A 39 18.25 12.38 -16.11
C PHE A 39 19.55 11.63 -15.77
N HIS A 40 20.28 11.16 -16.78
CA HIS A 40 21.63 10.58 -16.62
C HIS A 40 22.42 10.76 -17.93
N ASP A 41 23.72 10.49 -17.91
CA ASP A 41 24.54 10.46 -19.12
C ASP A 41 24.14 9.27 -20.00
N ASP A 42 23.13 9.48 -20.84
CA ASP A 42 22.56 8.45 -21.70
C ASP A 42 23.13 8.52 -23.13
N ARG A 43 23.77 7.44 -23.56
CA ARG A 43 24.33 7.30 -24.92
C ARG A 43 23.52 6.36 -25.81
N ARG A 44 22.52 5.66 -25.27
CA ARG A 44 21.68 4.70 -26.00
C ARG A 44 20.23 4.88 -25.59
N PRO A 45 19.31 5.19 -26.52
CA PRO A 45 17.94 5.58 -26.18
C PRO A 45 17.29 4.67 -25.13
N SER A 46 17.17 5.19 -23.91
CA SER A 46 16.68 4.44 -22.76
C SER A 46 15.35 4.93 -22.21
N LEU A 47 14.89 6.10 -22.66
CA LEU A 47 13.62 6.71 -22.30
C LEU A 47 12.52 6.17 -23.21
N LEU A 48 11.47 5.60 -22.62
CA LEU A 48 10.24 5.21 -23.30
C LEU A 48 9.11 6.15 -22.88
N VAL A 49 8.41 6.72 -23.86
CA VAL A 49 7.24 7.56 -23.65
C VAL A 49 6.00 6.86 -24.19
N TYR A 50 4.95 6.81 -23.38
CA TYR A 50 3.69 6.13 -23.69
C TYR A 50 2.56 7.17 -23.76
N PRO A 51 2.27 7.74 -24.95
CA PRO A 51 1.24 8.77 -25.09
C PRO A 51 -0.15 8.29 -24.63
N SER A 52 -0.50 7.03 -24.90
CA SER A 52 -1.81 6.45 -24.56
C SER A 52 -2.05 6.34 -23.06
N SER A 53 -1.03 5.97 -22.28
CA SER A 53 -1.10 5.93 -20.82
C SER A 53 -0.61 7.22 -20.15
N LYS A 54 -0.27 8.25 -20.94
CA LYS A 54 0.23 9.56 -20.49
C LYS A 54 1.41 9.44 -19.51
N SER A 55 2.31 8.49 -19.75
CA SER A 55 3.41 8.15 -18.84
C SER A 55 4.74 7.99 -19.57
N TRP A 56 5.84 8.05 -18.83
CA TRP A 56 7.19 7.78 -19.33
C TRP A 56 7.95 6.86 -18.36
N TYR A 57 9.00 6.21 -18.86
CA TYR A 57 9.88 5.37 -18.06
C TYR A 57 11.25 5.23 -18.74
N CYS A 58 12.32 5.42 -17.99
CA CYS A 58 13.69 5.12 -18.40
C CYS A 58 14.13 3.79 -17.80
N PHE A 59 14.52 2.83 -18.64
CA PHE A 59 14.94 1.52 -18.17
C PHE A 59 16.38 1.46 -17.64
N SER A 60 17.22 2.45 -17.95
CA SER A 60 18.62 2.51 -17.49
C SER A 60 18.75 3.09 -16.08
N CYS A 61 18.00 4.16 -15.77
CA CYS A 61 18.04 4.82 -14.44
C CYS A 61 16.81 4.52 -13.57
N ASP A 62 15.97 3.56 -13.97
CA ASP A 62 14.78 3.06 -13.24
C ASP A 62 13.87 4.19 -12.73
N THR A 63 13.66 5.23 -13.55
CA THR A 63 12.77 6.34 -13.21
C THR A 63 11.65 6.44 -14.22
N GLY A 64 10.44 6.70 -13.76
CA GLY A 64 9.30 6.99 -14.62
C GLY A 64 8.21 7.73 -13.85
N GLY A 65 7.13 8.05 -14.54
CA GLY A 65 6.01 8.78 -13.96
C GLY A 65 5.11 9.38 -15.03
N ASP A 66 4.37 10.42 -14.67
CA ASP A 66 3.61 11.25 -15.59
C ASP A 66 4.35 12.57 -15.93
N VAL A 67 3.64 13.49 -16.59
CA VAL A 67 4.20 14.80 -16.98
C VAL A 67 4.59 15.67 -15.79
N ILE A 68 3.89 15.54 -14.65
CA ILE A 68 4.20 16.27 -13.43
C ILE A 68 5.52 15.73 -12.84
N ASP A 69 5.70 14.40 -12.84
CA ASP A 69 6.96 13.79 -12.40
C ASP A 69 8.13 14.17 -13.32
N PHE A 70 7.92 14.17 -14.64
CA PHE A 70 8.96 14.54 -15.61
C PHE A 70 9.43 15.99 -15.42
N VAL A 71 8.48 16.93 -15.43
CA VAL A 71 8.77 18.37 -15.30
C VAL A 71 9.32 18.70 -13.92
N GLY A 72 8.78 18.07 -12.87
CA GLY A 72 9.28 18.24 -11.52
C GLY A 72 10.74 17.83 -11.40
N ARG A 73 11.10 16.71 -12.00
CA ARG A 73 12.48 16.21 -11.98
C ARG A 73 13.43 17.05 -12.83
N MET A 74 13.00 17.52 -14.00
CA MET A 74 13.78 18.45 -14.83
C MET A 74 14.09 19.76 -14.08
N ASN A 75 13.13 20.24 -13.29
CA ASN A 75 13.23 21.52 -12.59
C ASN A 75 13.70 21.41 -11.13
N GLY A 76 13.95 20.21 -10.61
CA GLY A 76 14.29 19.99 -9.20
C GLY A 76 13.19 20.41 -8.21
N THR A 77 11.92 20.34 -8.62
CA THR A 77 10.76 20.82 -7.85
C THR A 77 9.86 19.68 -7.38
N GLY A 78 9.26 19.85 -6.20
CA GLY A 78 8.34 18.87 -5.62
C GLY A 78 6.94 18.92 -6.24
N PHE A 79 6.19 17.81 -6.15
CA PHE A 79 4.87 17.63 -6.79
C PHE A 79 3.93 18.84 -6.68
N ARG A 80 3.76 19.43 -5.48
CA ARG A 80 2.82 20.53 -5.27
C ARG A 80 3.21 21.78 -6.07
N GLU A 81 4.50 22.09 -6.10
CA GLU A 81 5.02 23.24 -6.83
C GLU A 81 4.89 23.02 -8.34
N THR A 82 5.28 21.84 -8.81
CA THR A 82 5.20 21.48 -10.23
C THR A 82 3.76 21.46 -10.72
N ALA A 83 2.85 20.84 -9.96
CA ALA A 83 1.43 20.77 -10.30
C ALA A 83 0.79 22.17 -10.30
N ALA A 84 1.19 23.07 -9.39
CA ALA A 84 0.73 24.46 -9.39
C ALA A 84 1.16 25.21 -10.66
N ARG A 85 2.43 25.08 -11.05
CA ARG A 85 2.99 25.72 -12.24
C ARG A 85 2.33 25.21 -13.52
N LEU A 86 2.15 23.90 -13.64
CA LEU A 86 1.51 23.28 -14.80
C LEU A 86 0.01 23.57 -14.87
N ALA A 87 -0.68 23.66 -13.73
CA ALA A 87 -2.08 24.06 -13.68
C ALA A 87 -2.25 25.51 -14.15
N ALA A 88 -1.43 26.43 -13.61
CA ALA A 88 -1.45 27.84 -13.98
C ALA A 88 -1.15 28.06 -15.47
N SER A 89 -0.18 27.33 -16.05
CA SER A 89 0.16 27.47 -17.47
C SER A 89 -0.91 26.92 -18.42
N ALA A 90 -1.76 26.01 -17.95
CA ALA A 90 -2.87 25.44 -18.71
C ALA A 90 -4.22 26.14 -18.48
N GLY A 91 -4.27 27.18 -17.64
CA GLY A 91 -5.55 27.76 -17.21
C GLY A 91 -6.44 26.75 -16.46
N VAL A 92 -5.84 25.73 -15.85
CA VAL A 92 -6.55 24.75 -15.03
C VAL A 92 -6.65 25.34 -13.63
N ASP A 93 -7.85 25.81 -13.28
CA ASP A 93 -8.08 26.38 -11.96
C ASP A 93 -7.83 25.34 -10.85
N PRO A 94 -7.21 25.74 -9.73
CA PRO A 94 -7.16 24.90 -8.55
C PRO A 94 -8.59 24.55 -8.14
N VAL A 95 -8.90 23.26 -8.05
CA VAL A 95 -10.26 22.83 -7.70
C VAL A 95 -10.58 23.36 -6.30
N PRO A 96 -11.69 24.12 -6.12
CA PRO A 96 -12.15 24.51 -4.80
C PRO A 96 -12.23 23.27 -3.91
N ARG A 97 -11.89 23.41 -2.63
CA ARG A 97 -11.96 22.29 -1.67
C ARG A 97 -13.41 21.90 -1.34
N THR A 98 -14.32 21.92 -2.30
CA THR A 98 -15.43 20.97 -2.32
C THR A 98 -14.81 19.62 -2.54
N ALA A 99 -14.90 18.77 -1.53
CA ALA A 99 -14.31 17.45 -1.55
C ALA A 99 -14.66 16.71 -2.85
N ALA A 100 -13.72 16.68 -3.80
CA ALA A 100 -13.43 15.44 -4.52
C ALA A 100 -12.80 14.48 -3.51
N ARG A 101 -13.62 14.12 -2.51
CA ARG A 101 -13.74 12.74 -2.08
C ARG A 101 -13.78 11.92 -3.39
N PRO A 102 -13.15 10.74 -3.49
CA PRO A 102 -13.65 9.77 -4.46
C PRO A 102 -15.18 9.82 -4.33
N PRO A 103 -15.91 10.03 -5.45
CA PRO A 103 -17.27 10.56 -5.47
C PRO A 103 -18.00 9.97 -4.29
N HIS A 104 -18.61 10.80 -3.42
CA HIS A 104 -19.30 10.36 -2.21
C HIS A 104 -20.00 9.07 -2.54
N ARG A 105 -19.32 7.93 -2.31
CA ARG A 105 -19.87 6.66 -2.69
C ARG A 105 -21.05 6.64 -1.74
N PRO A 106 -22.29 6.41 -2.21
CA PRO A 106 -23.30 5.94 -1.28
C PRO A 106 -22.59 4.90 -0.40
N PRO A 107 -22.78 4.92 0.94
CA PRO A 107 -22.06 4.03 1.86
C PRO A 107 -21.88 2.71 1.14
N ALA A 108 -20.60 2.34 0.89
CA ALA A 108 -20.30 1.27 -0.05
C ALA A 108 -21.27 0.14 0.25
N PRO A 109 -22.10 -0.29 -0.73
CA PRO A 109 -23.05 -1.36 -0.44
C PRO A 109 -22.23 -2.45 0.23
N ALA A 110 -22.75 -2.94 1.36
CA ALA A 110 -22.10 -4.00 2.12
C ALA A 110 -21.53 -5.00 1.13
N LEU A 111 -20.26 -5.33 1.27
CA LEU A 111 -19.49 -6.09 0.29
C LEU A 111 -20.34 -7.28 -0.15
N ASP A 112 -20.93 -7.18 -1.36
CA ASP A 112 -21.97 -8.11 -1.77
C ASP A 112 -21.37 -9.51 -1.91
N GLU A 113 -22.20 -10.56 -1.83
CA GLU A 113 -21.70 -11.94 -1.85
C GLU A 113 -20.89 -12.24 -3.12
N ALA A 114 -21.23 -11.62 -4.25
CA ALA A 114 -20.48 -11.76 -5.49
C ALA A 114 -19.09 -11.11 -5.40
N ALA A 115 -18.98 -9.91 -4.84
CA ALA A 115 -17.73 -9.21 -4.57
C ALA A 115 -16.87 -9.98 -3.55
N ALA A 116 -17.49 -10.54 -2.51
CA ALA A 116 -16.81 -11.36 -1.51
C ALA A 116 -16.23 -12.62 -2.16
N GLY A 117 -17.03 -13.32 -2.96
CA GLY A 117 -16.63 -14.53 -3.68
C GLY A 117 -15.44 -14.30 -4.61
N VAL A 118 -15.43 -13.22 -5.41
CA VAL A 118 -14.30 -12.94 -6.31
C VAL A 118 -13.03 -12.51 -5.59
N ILE A 119 -13.14 -11.79 -4.46
CA ILE A 119 -11.98 -11.40 -3.63
C ILE A 119 -11.36 -12.63 -2.97
N GLU A 120 -12.18 -13.50 -2.40
CA GLU A 120 -11.75 -14.74 -1.77
C GLU A 120 -11.10 -15.69 -2.78
N GLU A 121 -11.69 -15.85 -3.96
CA GLU A 121 -11.13 -16.69 -5.02
C GLU A 121 -9.81 -16.10 -5.56
N ALA A 122 -9.72 -14.77 -5.70
CA ALA A 122 -8.47 -14.11 -6.07
C ALA A 122 -7.38 -14.35 -5.01
N CYS A 123 -7.70 -14.20 -3.72
CA CYS A 123 -6.78 -14.48 -2.63
C CYS A 123 -6.27 -15.92 -2.67
N SER A 124 -7.17 -16.88 -2.86
CA SER A 124 -6.83 -18.31 -2.97
C SER A 124 -5.89 -18.58 -4.15
N LEU A 125 -6.22 -18.08 -5.34
CA LEU A 125 -5.37 -18.19 -6.52
C LEU A 125 -3.97 -17.62 -6.27
N TYR A 126 -3.89 -16.42 -5.69
CA TYR A 126 -2.62 -15.75 -5.47
C TYR A 126 -1.77 -16.44 -4.40
N ALA A 127 -2.39 -17.02 -3.37
CA ALA A 127 -1.69 -17.85 -2.38
C ALA A 127 -1.09 -19.10 -3.02
N GLU A 128 -1.84 -19.82 -3.87
CA GLU A 128 -1.33 -20.97 -4.64
C GLU A 128 -0.14 -20.56 -5.53
N GLN A 129 -0.25 -19.42 -6.21
CA GLN A 129 0.80 -18.90 -7.10
C GLN A 129 2.07 -18.50 -6.36
N ARG A 130 1.96 -17.96 -5.13
CA ARG A 130 3.12 -17.68 -4.27
C ARG A 130 3.91 -18.96 -3.99
N GLY A 131 3.23 -20.06 -3.63
CA GLY A 131 3.87 -21.35 -3.36
C GLY A 131 4.72 -21.83 -4.54
N ARG A 132 4.19 -21.68 -5.77
CA ARG A 132 4.87 -22.05 -7.01
C ARG A 132 5.96 -21.06 -7.46
N SER A 133 5.98 -19.84 -6.92
CA SER A 133 6.90 -18.78 -7.34
C SER A 133 8.13 -18.66 -6.43
N ARG A 134 9.28 -19.21 -6.88
CA ARG A 134 10.58 -19.01 -6.20
C ARG A 134 10.89 -17.52 -6.02
N LYS A 135 10.61 -16.70 -7.03
CA LYS A 135 10.82 -15.23 -6.98
C LYS A 135 10.03 -14.57 -5.85
N ALA A 136 8.76 -14.92 -5.69
CA ALA A 136 7.91 -14.35 -4.64
C ALA A 136 8.39 -14.79 -3.25
N ARG A 137 8.68 -16.08 -3.06
CA ARG A 137 9.19 -16.63 -1.80
C ARG A 137 10.53 -16.01 -1.42
N SER A 138 11.46 -15.88 -2.36
CA SER A 138 12.76 -15.23 -2.11
C SER A 138 12.61 -13.74 -1.75
N TYR A 139 11.68 -13.02 -2.38
CA TYR A 139 11.41 -11.62 -2.03
C TYR A 139 10.87 -11.48 -0.61
N LEU A 140 9.88 -12.28 -0.23
CA LEU A 140 9.32 -12.27 1.13
C LEU A 140 10.39 -12.60 2.17
N LYS A 141 11.21 -13.63 1.93
CA LYS A 141 12.32 -14.00 2.81
C LYS A 141 13.31 -12.85 3.00
N ARG A 142 13.70 -12.14 1.93
CA ARG A 142 14.58 -10.96 2.04
C ARG A 142 13.96 -9.80 2.82
N ARG A 143 12.63 -9.74 2.88
CA ARG A 143 11.88 -8.77 3.69
C ARG A 143 11.60 -9.27 5.11
N GLY A 144 12.22 -10.36 5.54
CA GLY A 144 12.04 -10.91 6.89
C GLY A 144 10.71 -11.62 7.11
N ILE A 145 9.98 -11.97 6.04
CA ILE A 145 8.70 -12.67 6.13
C ILE A 145 8.92 -14.15 5.84
N ASP A 146 8.72 -14.99 6.86
CA ASP A 146 8.83 -16.44 6.76
C ASP A 146 7.61 -17.11 6.10
N GLU A 147 7.77 -18.38 5.74
CA GLU A 147 6.74 -19.17 5.06
C GLU A 147 5.52 -19.45 5.94
N ASP A 148 5.71 -19.60 7.26
CA ASP A 148 4.63 -19.78 8.23
C ASP A 148 3.73 -18.54 8.28
N THR A 149 4.32 -17.35 8.39
CA THR A 149 3.60 -16.08 8.39
C THR A 149 2.90 -15.84 7.06
N ALA A 150 3.62 -16.05 5.95
CA ALA A 150 3.04 -15.89 4.61
C ALA A 150 1.85 -16.82 4.38
N SER A 151 1.92 -18.07 4.85
CA SER A 151 0.84 -19.05 4.72
C SER A 151 -0.34 -18.73 5.64
N ARG A 152 -0.07 -18.45 6.93
CA ARG A 152 -1.11 -18.10 7.93
C ARG A 152 -1.90 -16.85 7.54
N LEU A 153 -1.24 -15.88 6.92
CA LEU A 153 -1.88 -14.63 6.47
C LEU A 153 -2.29 -14.68 5.00
N ARG A 154 -2.19 -15.84 4.35
CA ARG A 154 -2.59 -16.06 2.95
C ARG A 154 -1.97 -15.04 1.97
N VAL A 155 -0.75 -14.61 2.26
CA VAL A 155 0.02 -13.75 1.36
C VAL A 155 0.17 -14.46 0.03
N GLY A 156 -0.07 -13.73 -1.06
CA GLY A 156 -0.11 -14.26 -2.41
C GLY A 156 0.90 -13.61 -3.36
N PHE A 157 0.92 -14.10 -4.58
CA PHE A 157 1.65 -13.49 -5.69
C PHE A 157 0.79 -13.55 -6.95
N ALA A 158 0.43 -12.40 -7.50
CA ALA A 158 -0.43 -12.33 -8.68
C ALA A 158 0.39 -12.55 -9.96
N SER A 159 0.40 -13.77 -10.49
CA SER A 159 1.09 -14.12 -11.73
C SER A 159 0.17 -14.27 -12.95
N GLY A 160 -1.11 -13.92 -12.82
CA GLY A 160 -2.11 -13.97 -13.90
C GLY A 160 -3.08 -15.16 -13.78
N GLY A 161 -4.09 -15.22 -14.66
CA GLY A 161 -5.07 -16.30 -14.73
C GLY A 161 -6.35 -16.14 -13.91
N LEU A 162 -6.56 -14.99 -13.25
CA LEU A 162 -7.75 -14.70 -12.45
C LEU A 162 -9.04 -14.77 -13.27
N ALA A 163 -9.11 -14.11 -14.43
CA ALA A 163 -10.33 -14.11 -15.25
C ALA A 163 -10.76 -15.54 -15.65
N ARG A 164 -9.80 -16.40 -16.01
CA ARG A 164 -10.03 -17.82 -16.27
C ARG A 164 -10.47 -18.57 -15.01
N ARG A 165 -9.82 -18.32 -13.87
CA ARG A 165 -10.16 -18.95 -12.58
C ARG A 165 -11.59 -18.61 -12.16
N LEU A 166 -12.00 -17.34 -12.25
CA LEU A 166 -13.36 -16.91 -11.93
C LEU A 166 -14.40 -17.61 -12.83
N ARG A 167 -14.17 -17.63 -14.15
CA ARG A 167 -15.04 -18.37 -15.10
C ARG A 167 -15.16 -19.85 -14.75
N SER A 168 -14.05 -20.52 -14.42
CA SER A 168 -14.06 -21.94 -14.04
C SER A 168 -14.81 -22.23 -12.73
N ARG A 169 -15.02 -21.21 -11.90
CA ARG A 169 -15.73 -21.30 -10.61
C ARG A 169 -17.17 -20.80 -10.70
N GLY A 170 -17.66 -20.44 -11.89
CA GLY A 170 -18.98 -19.85 -12.08
C GLY A 170 -19.13 -18.45 -11.47
N LEU A 171 -18.02 -17.77 -11.18
CA LEU A 171 -18.03 -16.42 -10.62
C LEU A 171 -18.00 -15.37 -11.74
N ASP A 172 -18.87 -14.37 -11.62
CA ASP A 172 -19.01 -13.30 -12.61
C ASP A 172 -17.78 -12.36 -12.63
N PRO A 173 -17.04 -12.29 -13.75
CA PRO A 173 -15.93 -11.34 -13.90
C PRO A 173 -16.33 -9.88 -13.75
N ALA A 174 -17.60 -9.51 -13.94
CA ALA A 174 -18.06 -8.14 -13.71
C ALA A 174 -17.94 -7.74 -12.24
N ALA A 175 -18.17 -8.65 -11.28
CA ALA A 175 -17.94 -8.39 -9.86
C ALA A 175 -16.45 -8.09 -9.58
N ALA A 176 -15.54 -8.84 -10.22
CA ALA A 176 -14.10 -8.59 -10.11
C ALA A 176 -13.69 -7.23 -10.70
N ARG A 177 -14.35 -6.77 -11.77
CA ARG A 177 -14.15 -5.41 -12.31
C ARG A 177 -14.65 -4.34 -11.34
N ARG A 178 -15.83 -4.53 -10.70
CA ARG A 178 -16.38 -3.58 -9.71
C ARG A 178 -15.44 -3.34 -8.52
N VAL A 179 -14.73 -4.37 -8.06
CA VAL A 179 -13.77 -4.27 -6.95
C VAL A 179 -12.35 -3.94 -7.39
N GLY A 180 -12.10 -3.75 -8.69
CA GLY A 180 -10.80 -3.36 -9.22
C GLY A 180 -9.77 -4.48 -9.34
N LEU A 181 -10.19 -5.75 -9.34
CA LEU A 181 -9.32 -6.90 -9.62
C LEU A 181 -9.02 -7.07 -11.12
N LEU A 182 -9.98 -6.69 -11.97
CA LEU A 182 -9.87 -6.76 -13.42
C LEU A 182 -10.17 -5.41 -14.08
N GLN A 183 -9.48 -5.12 -15.17
CA GLN A 183 -9.80 -4.07 -16.13
C GLN A 183 -10.00 -4.74 -17.51
N GLY A 184 -11.25 -4.91 -17.92
CA GLY A 184 -11.57 -5.90 -18.97
C GLY A 184 -11.24 -7.31 -18.47
N ASP A 185 -10.35 -8.02 -19.18
CA ASP A 185 -9.80 -9.32 -18.75
C ASP A 185 -8.36 -9.21 -18.19
N ARG A 186 -7.81 -7.99 -18.12
CA ARG A 186 -6.47 -7.74 -17.58
C ARG A 186 -6.51 -7.66 -16.06
N GLU A 187 -5.60 -8.37 -15.39
CA GLU A 187 -5.41 -8.27 -13.95
C GLU A 187 -4.66 -7.01 -13.52
N THR A 188 -5.27 -6.27 -12.60
CA THR A 188 -4.74 -5.01 -12.07
C THR A 188 -3.55 -5.25 -11.15
N LEU A 189 -3.64 -6.27 -10.28
CA LEU A 189 -2.62 -6.60 -9.28
C LEU A 189 -1.43 -7.39 -9.85
N SER A 190 -1.39 -7.60 -11.17
CA SER A 190 -0.38 -8.43 -11.85
C SER A 190 1.08 -8.09 -11.46
N ARG A 191 1.87 -9.16 -11.26
CA ARG A 191 3.29 -9.18 -10.90
C ARG A 191 3.62 -8.57 -9.52
N ARG A 192 2.72 -8.70 -8.55
CA ARG A 192 2.86 -8.14 -7.20
C ARG A 192 2.69 -9.20 -6.12
N ILE A 193 3.34 -8.98 -4.98
CA ILE A 193 3.00 -9.67 -3.72
C ILE A 193 1.66 -9.12 -3.26
N VAL A 194 0.69 -9.99 -3.05
CA VAL A 194 -0.66 -9.63 -2.60
C VAL A 194 -0.78 -9.92 -1.11
N ILE A 195 -1.30 -8.95 -0.36
CA ILE A 195 -1.49 -9.02 1.09
C ILE A 195 -2.99 -8.82 1.35
N PRO A 196 -3.70 -9.84 1.85
CA PRO A 196 -5.12 -9.75 2.09
C PRO A 196 -5.44 -9.15 3.47
N ASP A 197 -6.56 -8.45 3.56
CA ASP A 197 -7.27 -8.25 4.83
C ASP A 197 -8.27 -9.39 5.01
N LEU A 198 -8.28 -9.99 6.20
CA LEU A 198 -9.03 -11.21 6.50
C LEU A 198 -10.11 -10.91 7.54
N ASP A 199 -11.29 -11.48 7.35
CA ASP A 199 -12.34 -11.48 8.37
C ASP A 199 -12.02 -12.43 9.54
N ALA A 200 -12.92 -12.50 10.53
CA ALA A 200 -12.76 -13.36 11.71
C ALA A 200 -12.74 -14.87 11.36
N SER A 201 -13.31 -15.25 10.21
CA SER A 201 -13.29 -16.63 9.70
C SER A 201 -12.08 -16.95 8.82
N GLY A 202 -11.24 -15.95 8.53
CA GLY A 202 -10.05 -16.09 7.68
C GLY A 202 -10.34 -15.93 6.18
N ARG A 203 -11.54 -15.48 5.79
CA ARG A 203 -11.86 -15.16 4.40
C ARG A 203 -11.34 -13.77 4.04
N ALA A 204 -10.85 -13.64 2.81
CA ALA A 204 -10.35 -12.36 2.32
C ALA A 204 -11.50 -11.41 2.00
N THR A 205 -11.43 -10.20 2.54
CA THR A 205 -12.43 -9.14 2.32
C THR A 205 -11.87 -7.96 1.54
N TRP A 206 -10.54 -7.83 1.50
CA TRP A 206 -9.86 -6.76 0.79
C TRP A 206 -8.42 -7.16 0.44
N LEU A 207 -7.81 -6.53 -0.58
CA LEU A 207 -6.45 -6.84 -1.02
C LEU A 207 -5.63 -5.56 -1.29
N THR A 208 -4.36 -5.58 -0.87
CA THR A 208 -3.31 -4.65 -1.35
C THR A 208 -2.19 -5.44 -1.99
N ALA A 209 -1.48 -4.84 -2.95
CA ALA A 209 -0.46 -5.52 -3.72
C ALA A 209 0.79 -4.66 -3.92
N ARG A 210 1.95 -5.18 -3.53
CA ARG A 210 3.25 -4.50 -3.65
C ARG A 210 4.06 -5.04 -4.83
N SER A 211 4.64 -4.12 -5.62
CA SER A 211 5.61 -4.45 -6.67
C SER A 211 6.86 -5.15 -6.09
N LEU A 212 7.41 -6.09 -6.85
CA LEU A 212 8.63 -6.82 -6.48
C LEU A 212 9.94 -6.06 -6.78
N ALA A 213 9.93 -5.12 -7.74
CA ALA A 213 11.14 -4.46 -8.24
C ALA A 213 10.79 -3.18 -9.01
N GLY A 214 10.69 -2.04 -8.31
CA GLY A 214 10.65 -0.70 -8.92
C GLY A 214 9.39 -0.31 -9.72
N ARG A 215 8.52 -1.26 -10.11
CA ARG A 215 7.32 -0.93 -10.90
C ARG A 215 6.36 -0.01 -10.13
N GLU A 216 6.19 1.20 -10.65
CA GLU A 216 5.18 2.14 -10.17
C GLU A 216 3.76 1.80 -10.69
N PRO A 217 2.70 2.09 -9.91
CA PRO A 217 2.77 2.55 -8.52
C PRO A 217 3.32 1.43 -7.61
N ARG A 218 4.13 1.75 -6.58
CA ARG A 218 4.71 0.75 -5.67
C ARG A 218 3.67 -0.17 -5.05
N TYR A 219 2.49 0.38 -4.74
CA TYR A 219 1.32 -0.33 -4.21
C TYR A 219 0.10 -0.13 -5.10
N LEU A 220 -0.74 -1.18 -5.19
CA LEU A 220 -2.07 -1.14 -5.76
C LEU A 220 -3.06 -1.73 -4.76
N ASN A 221 -4.25 -1.13 -4.69
CA ASN A 221 -5.31 -1.53 -3.77
C ASN A 221 -6.57 -1.87 -4.59
N LEU A 222 -7.49 -2.62 -3.99
CA LEU A 222 -8.84 -2.77 -4.54
C LEU A 222 -9.56 -1.41 -4.59
N SER A 223 -10.53 -1.29 -5.50
CA SER A 223 -11.41 -0.12 -5.63
C SER A 223 -12.52 -0.12 -4.56
N LEU A 224 -12.13 -0.38 -3.31
CA LEU A 224 -12.95 -0.44 -2.11
C LEU A 224 -12.31 0.44 -1.04
N PRO A 225 -13.09 0.99 -0.08
CA PRO A 225 -12.52 1.74 1.04
C PRO A 225 -11.42 0.94 1.75
N SER A 226 -10.27 1.55 1.96
CA SER A 226 -9.14 0.91 2.64
C SER A 226 -9.51 0.58 4.10
N PRO A 227 -9.32 -0.66 4.56
CA PRO A 227 -9.51 -1.01 5.96
C PRO A 227 -8.33 -0.56 6.81
N LEU A 228 -8.47 -0.63 8.14
CA LEU A 228 -7.31 -0.83 9.01
C LEU A 228 -6.90 -2.29 8.87
N LEU A 229 -5.93 -2.57 7.99
CA LEU A 229 -5.49 -3.92 7.67
C LEU A 229 -5.19 -4.71 8.95
N GLY A 230 -5.82 -5.86 9.14
CA GLY A 230 -5.63 -6.74 10.30
C GLY A 230 -6.47 -6.40 11.54
N LEU A 231 -7.24 -5.31 11.54
CA LEU A 231 -8.04 -4.89 12.70
C LEU A 231 -9.05 -5.95 13.15
N VAL A 232 -9.74 -6.59 12.20
CA VAL A 232 -10.75 -7.62 12.52
C VAL A 232 -10.13 -8.78 13.28
N ARG A 233 -8.94 -9.22 12.86
CA ARG A 233 -8.18 -10.28 13.54
C ARG A 233 -7.76 -9.87 14.96
N VAL A 234 -7.36 -8.62 15.16
CA VAL A 234 -7.02 -8.10 16.50
C VAL A 234 -8.25 -8.11 17.42
N ARG A 235 -9.42 -7.69 16.91
CA ARG A 235 -10.68 -7.70 17.65
C ARG A 235 -11.17 -9.11 17.96
N ALA A 236 -11.13 -10.01 16.99
CA ALA A 236 -11.52 -11.41 17.16
C ALA A 236 -10.65 -12.12 18.22
N ALA A 237 -9.39 -11.70 18.38
CA ALA A 237 -8.52 -12.19 19.44
C ALA A 237 -8.82 -11.59 20.83
N GLY A 238 -9.77 -10.67 20.97
CA GLY A 238 -10.10 -10.02 22.24
C GLY A 238 -8.98 -9.12 22.78
N ALA A 239 -8.07 -8.65 21.91
CA ALA A 239 -6.92 -7.87 22.34
C ALA A 239 -7.36 -6.50 22.88
N ARG A 240 -6.89 -6.15 24.09
CA ARG A 240 -7.15 -4.82 24.69
C ARG A 240 -6.19 -3.75 24.20
N ALA A 241 -5.11 -4.16 23.56
CA ALA A 241 -4.09 -3.28 22.99
C ALA A 241 -3.73 -3.70 21.56
N LEU A 242 -3.34 -2.74 20.74
CA LEU A 242 -2.84 -2.99 19.38
C LEU A 242 -1.57 -2.19 19.06
N LEU A 243 -0.77 -2.71 18.15
CA LEU A 243 0.29 -1.98 17.46
C LEU A 243 -0.25 -1.44 16.13
N LEU A 244 -0.27 -0.13 15.96
CA LEU A 244 -0.60 0.53 14.70
C LEU A 244 0.70 0.83 13.94
N THR A 245 0.75 0.35 12.71
CA THR A 245 1.85 0.53 11.75
C THR A 245 1.37 1.31 10.52
N GLU A 246 2.29 1.82 9.71
CA GLU A 246 1.93 2.60 8.53
C GLU A 246 1.59 1.71 7.32
N GLY A 247 2.49 0.78 6.98
CA GLY A 247 2.41 0.01 5.75
C GLY A 247 2.02 -1.45 5.91
N PRO A 248 1.60 -2.12 4.81
CA PRO A 248 1.31 -3.55 4.82
C PRO A 248 2.48 -4.43 5.24
N PHE A 249 3.70 -4.03 4.92
CA PHE A 249 4.90 -4.83 5.23
C PHE A 249 5.33 -4.68 6.69
N ASP A 250 5.12 -3.52 7.29
CA ASP A 250 5.29 -3.32 8.73
C ASP A 250 4.31 -4.18 9.51
N TRP A 251 3.05 -4.21 9.06
CA TRP A 251 2.04 -5.11 9.61
C TRP A 251 2.42 -6.59 9.49
N LEU A 252 2.93 -7.02 8.32
CA LEU A 252 3.43 -8.40 8.15
C LEU A 252 4.58 -8.72 9.10
N THR A 253 5.52 -7.79 9.29
CA THR A 253 6.63 -7.95 10.23
C THR A 253 6.14 -8.02 11.67
N ALA A 254 5.22 -7.15 12.09
CA ALA A 254 4.61 -7.24 13.41
C ALA A 254 3.88 -8.58 13.62
N CYS A 255 3.18 -9.06 12.60
CA CYS A 255 2.51 -10.36 12.65
C CYS A 255 3.47 -11.55 12.69
N SER A 256 4.63 -11.48 12.00
CA SER A 256 5.67 -12.53 12.11
C SER A 256 6.25 -12.59 13.52
N TRP A 257 6.25 -11.47 14.23
CA TRP A 257 6.61 -11.40 15.64
C TRP A 257 5.46 -11.70 16.62
N GLN A 258 4.31 -12.11 16.09
CA GLN A 258 3.10 -12.50 16.85
C GLN A 258 2.48 -11.37 17.67
N LEU A 259 2.67 -10.13 17.22
CA LEU A 259 2.04 -8.95 17.81
C LEU A 259 0.63 -8.75 17.26
N HIS A 260 -0.28 -8.27 18.10
CA HIS A 260 -1.58 -7.79 17.67
C HIS A 260 -1.39 -6.46 16.96
N ALA A 261 -1.40 -6.48 15.63
CA ALA A 261 -1.09 -5.31 14.82
C ALA A 261 -2.16 -5.01 13.78
N ALA A 262 -2.27 -3.72 13.45
CA ALA A 262 -3.01 -3.23 12.30
C ALA A 262 -2.15 -2.23 11.50
N ALA A 263 -2.48 -2.02 10.22
CA ALA A 263 -1.87 -0.96 9.41
C ALA A 263 -2.91 0.04 8.90
N SER A 264 -2.55 1.33 8.90
CA SER A 264 -3.38 2.41 8.35
C SER A 264 -3.32 2.54 6.82
N LEU A 265 -2.38 1.84 6.17
CA LEU A 265 -2.17 1.86 4.72
C LEU A 265 -1.79 3.28 4.23
N GLY A 266 -0.89 3.92 4.97
CA GLY A 266 -0.45 5.31 4.80
C GLY A 266 -0.69 6.16 6.04
N THR A 267 -0.35 7.45 5.98
CA THR A 267 -0.40 8.37 7.14
C THR A 267 -1.77 8.93 7.48
N HIS A 268 -2.79 8.71 6.63
CA HIS A 268 -4.15 9.20 6.88
C HIS A 268 -5.02 8.13 7.54
N VAL A 269 -5.59 8.44 8.71
CA VAL A 269 -6.53 7.57 9.42
C VAL A 269 -7.92 8.19 9.33
N SER A 270 -8.91 7.45 8.81
CA SER A 270 -10.29 7.94 8.68
C SER A 270 -10.96 8.12 10.06
N ARG A 271 -12.11 8.81 10.10
CA ARG A 271 -12.88 8.98 11.35
C ARG A 271 -13.39 7.65 11.89
N GLU A 272 -13.80 6.75 11.01
CA GLU A 272 -14.26 5.39 11.33
C GLU A 272 -13.12 4.56 11.90
N ALA A 273 -11.94 4.62 11.25
CA ALA A 273 -10.73 3.97 11.72
C ALA A 273 -10.31 4.52 13.09
N LEU A 274 -10.38 5.84 13.29
CA LEU A 274 -10.07 6.47 14.57
C LEU A 274 -11.06 6.05 15.68
N SER A 275 -12.35 6.00 15.37
CA SER A 275 -13.38 5.47 16.27
C SER A 275 -13.08 4.02 16.64
N ALA A 276 -12.68 3.20 15.66
CA ALA A 276 -12.27 1.83 15.91
C ALA A 276 -11.03 1.71 16.81
N LEU A 277 -10.06 2.62 16.71
CA LEU A 277 -8.91 2.67 17.60
C LEU A 277 -9.28 3.05 19.04
N ARG A 278 -10.34 3.86 19.24
CA ARG A 278 -10.83 4.26 20.58
C ARG A 278 -11.40 3.09 21.39
N SER A 279 -11.79 1.98 20.75
CA SER A 279 -12.25 0.78 21.45
C SER A 279 -11.14 0.03 22.19
N PHE A 280 -9.87 0.35 21.90
CA PHE A 280 -8.73 -0.27 22.56
C PHE A 280 -8.29 0.55 23.79
N ARG A 281 -7.87 -0.16 24.83
CA ARG A 281 -7.28 0.45 26.03
C ARG A 281 -5.96 1.14 25.68
N ARG A 282 -5.17 0.54 24.79
CA ARG A 282 -3.89 1.08 24.35
C ARG A 282 -3.68 0.91 22.84
N VAL A 283 -3.13 1.93 22.20
CA VAL A 283 -2.73 1.95 20.80
C VAL A 283 -1.27 2.36 20.73
N TYR A 284 -0.40 1.40 20.44
CA TYR A 284 1.03 1.64 20.29
C TYR A 284 1.30 2.07 18.86
N LEU A 285 1.90 3.24 18.67
CA LEU A 285 2.16 3.83 17.36
C LEU A 285 3.61 3.54 16.96
N ALA A 286 3.81 2.64 16.00
CA ALA A 286 5.09 2.37 15.36
C ALA A 286 4.98 2.76 13.88
N LEU A 287 4.89 4.07 13.64
CA LEU A 287 4.88 4.66 12.31
C LEU A 287 6.32 4.99 11.88
N ASP A 288 6.49 5.31 10.61
CA ASP A 288 7.81 5.54 10.01
C ASP A 288 8.54 6.69 10.71
N ALA A 289 9.86 6.55 10.84
CA ALA A 289 10.75 7.52 11.48
C ALA A 289 11.10 8.71 10.57
N ASP A 290 10.16 9.12 9.72
CA ASP A 290 10.24 10.27 8.84
C ASP A 290 9.30 11.40 9.28
N ASP A 291 9.34 12.51 8.56
CA ASP A 291 8.52 13.70 8.87
C ASP A 291 7.00 13.43 8.79
N PRO A 292 6.48 12.81 7.71
CA PRO A 292 5.08 12.37 7.65
C PRO A 292 4.66 11.47 8.81
N GLY A 293 5.42 10.44 9.15
CA GLY A 293 5.13 9.49 10.22
C GLY A 293 5.15 10.13 11.60
N ARG A 294 6.11 11.04 11.86
CA ARG A 294 6.14 11.85 13.09
C ARG A 294 4.89 12.74 13.25
N ARG A 295 4.47 13.42 12.17
CA ARG A 295 3.26 14.24 12.18
C ARG A 295 2.00 13.40 12.40
N ALA A 296 1.92 12.25 11.75
CA ALA A 296 0.81 11.31 11.93
C ALA A 296 0.73 10.80 13.38
N SER A 297 1.88 10.48 13.97
CA SER A 297 1.99 10.06 15.37
C SER A 297 1.50 11.16 16.33
N ALA A 298 1.95 12.40 16.13
CA ALA A 298 1.51 13.55 16.94
C ALA A 298 -0.01 13.77 16.83
N ARG A 299 -0.57 13.71 15.62
CA ARG A 299 -2.02 13.83 15.39
C ARG A 299 -2.79 12.73 16.11
N LEU A 300 -2.37 11.47 15.97
CA LEU A 300 -3.04 10.33 16.62
C LEU A 300 -2.96 10.40 18.15
N ARG A 301 -1.84 10.88 18.70
CA ARG A 301 -1.74 11.17 20.14
C ARG A 301 -2.74 12.22 20.59
N SER A 302 -2.88 13.31 19.84
CA SER A 302 -3.87 14.36 20.15
C SER A 302 -5.30 13.81 20.12
N GLU A 303 -5.62 12.94 19.17
CA GLU A 303 -6.98 12.41 18.96
C GLU A 303 -7.37 11.26 19.92
N LEU A 304 -6.40 10.46 20.34
CA LEU A 304 -6.61 9.27 21.20
C LEU A 304 -6.23 9.52 22.67
N GLY A 305 -5.53 10.62 22.96
CA GLY A 305 -5.08 11.00 24.29
C GLY A 305 -4.15 9.95 24.90
N ALA A 306 -4.32 9.67 26.20
CA ALA A 306 -3.51 8.71 26.94
C ALA A 306 -3.52 7.28 26.37
N ARG A 307 -4.48 6.92 25.50
CA ARG A 307 -4.52 5.61 24.84
C ARG A 307 -3.37 5.44 23.85
N ALA A 308 -2.90 6.52 23.22
CA ALA A 308 -1.87 6.46 22.20
C ALA A 308 -0.47 6.62 22.80
N VAL A 309 0.39 5.62 22.58
CA VAL A 309 1.77 5.60 23.02
C VAL A 309 2.67 5.45 21.81
N VAL A 310 3.58 6.39 21.60
CA VAL A 310 4.55 6.31 20.50
C VAL A 310 5.68 5.37 20.88
N VAL A 311 5.98 4.44 19.98
CA VAL A 311 7.10 3.50 20.11
C VAL A 311 8.19 3.99 19.16
N GLY A 312 9.32 4.40 19.72
CA GLY A 312 10.49 4.75 18.92
C GLY A 312 11.02 3.52 18.18
N LEU A 313 11.40 3.70 16.91
CA LEU A 313 12.13 2.67 16.19
C LEU A 313 13.61 2.68 16.64
N PRO A 314 14.26 1.51 16.77
CA PRO A 314 15.70 1.42 17.02
C PRO A 314 16.54 2.22 16.02
N GLN A 315 17.71 2.68 16.46
CA GLN A 315 18.60 3.49 15.64
C GLN A 315 18.94 2.82 14.30
N GLY A 316 18.88 3.62 13.23
CA GLY A 316 19.18 3.18 11.87
C GLY A 316 18.05 2.39 11.19
N ALA A 317 16.84 2.38 11.75
CA ALA A 317 15.65 1.87 11.08
C ALA A 317 14.66 2.99 10.78
N HIS A 318 14.18 3.04 9.54
CA HIS A 318 13.17 4.00 9.09
C HIS A 318 11.75 3.47 9.25
N ASP A 319 11.56 2.15 9.07
CA ASP A 319 10.28 1.48 9.20
C ASP A 319 10.41 0.14 9.94
N LEU A 320 9.27 -0.47 10.29
CA LEU A 320 9.27 -1.75 11.02
C LEU A 320 9.72 -2.90 10.12
N SER A 321 9.43 -2.84 8.82
CA SER A 321 9.80 -3.85 7.86
C SER A 321 11.32 -3.95 7.63
N GLU A 322 12.07 -2.85 7.73
CA GLU A 322 13.53 -2.82 7.73
C GLU A 322 14.09 -3.57 8.94
N LEU A 323 13.51 -3.38 10.13
CA LEU A 323 13.86 -4.18 11.31
C LEU A 323 13.54 -5.66 11.09
N GLY A 324 12.44 -5.97 10.41
CA GLY A 324 12.09 -7.34 10.00
C GLY A 324 13.20 -8.06 9.24
N ALA A 325 13.98 -7.33 8.43
CA ALA A 325 15.08 -7.88 7.65
C ALA A 325 16.39 -8.04 8.45
N ARG A 326 16.48 -7.47 9.67
CA ARG A 326 17.67 -7.53 10.52
C ARG A 326 17.63 -8.75 11.46
N PRO A 327 18.76 -9.45 11.70
CA PRO A 327 18.80 -10.59 12.62
C PRO A 327 18.35 -10.26 14.05
N ASP A 328 18.66 -9.06 14.53
CA ASP A 328 18.34 -8.58 15.88
C ASP A 328 17.06 -7.74 15.95
N GLY A 329 16.42 -7.46 14.81
CA GLY A 329 15.36 -6.45 14.71
C GLY A 329 14.15 -6.74 15.58
N ARG A 330 13.74 -8.02 15.70
CA ARG A 330 12.67 -8.43 16.62
C ARG A 330 13.00 -8.09 18.07
N ARG A 331 14.21 -8.44 18.52
CA ARG A 331 14.64 -8.22 19.90
C ARG A 331 14.72 -6.71 20.20
N ALA A 332 15.32 -5.95 19.29
CA ALA A 332 15.45 -4.50 19.41
C ALA A 332 14.10 -3.78 19.46
N PHE A 333 13.16 -4.17 18.60
CA PHE A 333 11.82 -3.58 18.60
C PHE A 333 11.03 -3.94 19.87
N LEU A 334 11.10 -5.19 20.34
CA LEU A 334 10.44 -5.60 21.58
C LEU A 334 10.98 -4.84 22.81
N ALA A 335 12.29 -4.54 22.83
CA ALA A 335 12.87 -3.69 23.87
C ALA A 335 12.31 -2.26 23.80
N SER A 336 12.17 -1.69 22.60
CA SER A 336 11.59 -0.35 22.41
C SER A 336 10.12 -0.31 22.83
N LEU A 337 9.36 -1.36 22.49
CA LEU A 337 7.97 -1.53 22.90
C LEU A 337 7.84 -1.68 24.43
N GLN A 338 8.78 -2.38 25.08
CA GLN A 338 8.81 -2.50 26.53
C GLN A 338 9.17 -1.20 27.23
N GLN A 339 10.12 -0.42 26.69
CA GLN A 339 10.47 0.90 27.21
C GLN A 339 9.29 1.88 27.10
N ALA A 340 8.59 1.88 25.97
CA ALA A 340 7.37 2.68 25.79
C ALA A 340 6.26 2.32 26.79
N ARG A 341 6.32 1.12 27.38
CA ARG A 341 5.39 0.62 28.41
C ARG A 341 5.83 0.90 29.84
N ALA A 342 7.03 1.45 30.07
CA ALA A 342 7.54 1.69 31.41
C ALA A 342 6.55 2.60 32.19
N GLY A 343 5.77 2.00 33.10
CA GLY A 343 4.63 2.62 33.77
C GLY A 343 3.31 1.81 33.71
N GLU A 344 3.24 0.74 32.90
CA GLU A 344 2.06 -0.12 32.77
C GLU A 344 2.28 -1.49 33.45
N GLN A 345 1.38 -1.88 34.37
CA GLN A 345 1.49 -3.13 35.13
C GLN A 345 1.03 -4.40 34.36
N GLU A 346 0.33 -4.26 33.23
CA GLU A 346 -0.34 -5.39 32.56
C GLU A 346 0.48 -5.94 31.37
N PRO A 347 0.77 -7.26 31.27
CA PRO A 347 1.62 -7.84 30.22
C PRO A 347 1.00 -7.77 28.82
N TRP A 348 1.85 -7.65 27.79
CA TRP A 348 1.42 -7.71 26.38
C TRP A 348 0.95 -9.13 26.05
N THR A 349 -0.33 -9.31 25.75
CA THR A 349 -0.85 -10.60 25.28
C THR A 349 -0.34 -10.86 23.87
N ARG A 350 0.44 -11.94 23.68
CA ARG A 350 0.85 -12.39 22.34
C ARG A 350 -0.33 -13.11 21.69
N ALA A 351 -0.40 -13.08 20.35
CA ALA A 351 -1.52 -13.68 19.62
C ALA A 351 -1.71 -15.19 19.82
N ARG A 352 -0.73 -15.91 20.40
CA ARG A 352 -0.83 -17.35 20.75
C ARG A 352 -1.39 -17.61 22.16
N ASP A 353 -1.36 -16.61 23.05
CA ASP A 353 -1.75 -16.81 24.45
C ASP A 353 -3.28 -16.73 24.66
N THR A 354 -4.01 -16.19 23.68
CA THR A 354 -5.48 -16.10 23.69
C THR A 354 -6.18 -17.37 23.21
N VAL A 355 -5.54 -18.20 22.37
CA VAL A 355 -6.12 -19.48 21.91
C VAL A 355 -6.20 -20.52 23.04
N ARG A 356 -5.29 -20.45 24.04
CA ARG A 356 -5.32 -21.37 25.18
C ARG A 356 -6.42 -21.06 26.21
N ARG A 357 -6.90 -19.82 26.29
CA ARG A 357 -7.96 -19.45 27.26
C ARG A 357 -9.38 -19.80 26.78
N GLY A 358 -9.59 -20.03 25.49
CA GLY A 358 -10.88 -20.46 24.93
C GLY A 358 -11.12 -21.96 24.88
N ARG A 359 -10.20 -22.79 25.40
CA ARG A 359 -10.35 -24.26 25.50
C ARG A 359 -10.49 -24.76 26.94
N ALA A 360 -10.55 -23.85 27.91
CA ALA A 360 -10.64 -24.17 29.34
C ALA A 360 -11.80 -23.42 30.03
N ALA A 361 -12.86 -23.12 29.29
CA ALA A 361 -14.13 -22.63 29.83
C ALA A 361 -15.26 -23.47 29.25
#